data_AF-A0A969WNA8-F1
#
_entry.id   AF-A0A969WNA8-F1
#
_cell.length_a   1.000
_cell.length_b   1.000
_cell.length_c   1.000
_cell.angle_alpha   90.00
_cell.angle_beta   90.00
_cell.angle_gamma   90.00
#
_symmetry.space_group_name_H-M   'P 1'
#
loop_
_entity.id
_entity.type
_entity.pdbx_description
1 polymer ?
#
loop_
_entity_poly.entity_id
_entity_poly.type
_entity_poly.pdbx_seq_one_letter_code
_entity_poly.pdbx_strand_id
1 'polypeptide(L)'
;NKQLRIEIDEFKKQALKQVKASLKEKIKEDNTVNILAEIIPNLDANALKDLSFQLKSEVKNLICILGSSSGSKASLSIMIDDAIVESKKLNAGAIIREAAKEINGGGGGQAFFATAGGSKPEGLHNAIKKAVELLNL
;
A
#
# COMPACT_ATOMS: atom_id res chain seq x y z
N ASN A 1 -18.01 -27.21 -5.38
CA ASN A 1 -17.46 -26.19 -4.46
C ASN A 1 -15.93 -26.10 -4.39
N LYS A 2 -15.14 -27.08 -4.88
CA LYS A 2 -13.66 -26.92 -5.02
C LYS A 2 -13.23 -26.26 -6.33
N GLN A 3 -13.85 -26.61 -7.46
CA GLN A 3 -13.52 -26.03 -8.79
C GLN A 3 -13.68 -24.50 -8.83
N LEU A 4 -14.83 -24.00 -8.34
CA LEU A 4 -15.11 -22.56 -8.20
C LEU A 4 -14.10 -21.82 -7.31
N ARG A 5 -13.57 -22.47 -6.25
CA ARG A 5 -12.54 -21.85 -5.40
C ARG A 5 -11.20 -21.74 -6.11
N ILE A 6 -10.85 -22.72 -6.93
CA ILE A 6 -9.61 -22.72 -7.71
C ILE A 6 -9.68 -21.63 -8.79
N GLU A 7 -10.80 -21.54 -9.52
CA GLU A 7 -11.00 -20.50 -10.54
C GLU A 7 -10.98 -19.08 -9.94
N ILE A 8 -11.61 -18.87 -8.78
CA ILE A 8 -11.56 -17.57 -8.09
C ILE A 8 -10.13 -17.21 -7.66
N ASP A 9 -9.34 -18.19 -7.22
CA ASP A 9 -7.97 -17.95 -6.77
C ASP A 9 -7.00 -17.69 -7.95
N GLU A 10 -7.21 -18.38 -9.08
CA GLU A 10 -6.48 -18.10 -10.32
C GLU A 10 -6.83 -16.73 -10.90
N PHE A 11 -8.11 -16.34 -10.89
CA PHE A 11 -8.54 -15.01 -11.31
C PHE A 11 -7.92 -13.92 -10.43
N LYS A 12 -7.89 -14.10 -9.11
CA LYS A 12 -7.23 -13.18 -8.19
C LYS A 12 -5.73 -13.07 -8.48
N LYS A 13 -5.05 -14.20 -8.74
CA LYS A 13 -3.61 -14.20 -9.09
C LYS A 13 -3.33 -13.48 -10.40
N GLN A 14 -4.15 -13.69 -11.44
CA GLN A 14 -4.01 -12.97 -12.70
C GLN A 14 -4.26 -11.48 -12.53
N ALA A 15 -5.32 -11.09 -11.80
CA ALA A 15 -5.61 -9.70 -11.50
C ALA A 15 -4.45 -9.04 -10.74
N LEU A 16 -3.89 -9.71 -9.73
CA LEU A 16 -2.72 -9.21 -8.99
C LEU A 16 -1.48 -9.05 -9.87
N LYS A 17 -1.22 -9.98 -10.82
CA LYS A 17 -0.12 -9.83 -11.79
C LYS A 17 -0.31 -8.60 -12.67
N GLN A 18 -1.52 -8.38 -13.17
CA GLN A 18 -1.82 -7.24 -14.04
C GLN A 18 -1.75 -5.91 -13.28
N VAL A 19 -2.30 -5.88 -12.06
CA VAL A 19 -2.18 -4.73 -11.15
C VAL A 19 -0.71 -4.45 -10.88
N LYS A 20 0.09 -5.46 -10.54
CA LYS A 20 1.53 -5.30 -10.30
C LYS A 20 2.27 -4.71 -11.49
N ALA A 21 1.99 -5.18 -12.71
CA ALA A 21 2.57 -4.59 -13.92
C ALA A 21 2.19 -3.12 -14.07
N SER A 22 0.92 -2.79 -13.89
CA SER A 22 0.41 -1.41 -13.94
C SER A 22 1.04 -0.52 -12.85
N LEU A 23 1.24 -1.08 -11.65
CA LEU A 23 1.87 -0.37 -10.55
C LEU A 23 3.33 -0.03 -10.86
N LYS A 24 4.08 -0.92 -11.50
CA LYS A 24 5.46 -0.65 -11.91
C LYS A 24 5.57 0.55 -12.84
N GLU A 25 4.63 0.71 -13.77
CA GLU A 25 4.59 1.86 -14.68
C GLU A 25 4.24 3.17 -13.96
N LYS A 26 3.57 3.09 -12.81
CA LYS A 26 3.21 4.25 -11.97
C LYS A 26 4.27 4.61 -10.93
N ILE A 27 5.35 3.83 -10.82
CA ILE A 27 6.45 4.15 -9.93
C ILE A 27 7.08 5.45 -10.41
N LYS A 28 7.07 6.46 -9.53
CA LYS A 28 7.84 7.68 -9.73
C LYS A 28 9.24 7.42 -9.24
N GLU A 29 10.18 7.35 -10.17
CA GLU A 29 11.60 7.30 -9.86
C GLU A 29 12.05 8.72 -9.54
N ASP A 30 12.44 8.95 -8.30
CA ASP A 30 13.23 10.11 -7.91
C ASP A 30 14.66 9.62 -7.63
N ASN A 31 15.69 10.39 -7.98
CA ASN A 31 17.10 9.96 -8.16
C ASN A 31 17.67 9.05 -7.05
N THR A 32 17.09 9.07 -5.84
CA THR A 32 17.46 8.21 -4.70
C THR A 32 16.34 7.31 -4.17
N VAL A 33 15.07 7.56 -4.47
CA VAL A 33 13.91 6.83 -3.93
C VAL A 33 12.85 6.62 -5.01
N ASN A 34 12.32 5.41 -5.07
CA ASN A 34 11.18 5.06 -5.91
C ASN A 34 9.91 5.19 -5.09
N ILE A 35 8.91 5.93 -5.57
CA ILE A 35 7.65 6.15 -4.85
C ILE A 35 6.49 5.59 -5.70
N LEU A 36 5.66 4.77 -5.07
CA LEU A 36 4.43 4.25 -5.63
C LEU A 36 3.26 4.58 -4.71
N ALA A 37 2.23 5.19 -5.27
CA ALA A 37 1.03 5.56 -4.54
C ALA A 37 -0.21 5.25 -5.39
N GLU A 38 -1.02 4.27 -4.98
CA GLU A 38 -2.17 3.84 -5.80
C GLU A 38 -3.32 3.27 -4.96
N ILE A 39 -4.55 3.40 -5.47
CA ILE A 39 -5.75 2.80 -4.87
C ILE A 39 -6.20 1.62 -5.73
N ILE A 40 -6.31 0.45 -5.13
CA ILE A 40 -6.75 -0.78 -5.79
C ILE A 40 -8.05 -1.24 -5.13
N PRO A 41 -9.20 -1.12 -5.80
CA PRO A 41 -10.47 -1.51 -5.22
C PRO A 41 -10.55 -3.04 -5.03
N ASN A 42 -11.39 -3.47 -4.09
CA ASN A 42 -11.71 -4.87 -3.83
C ASN A 42 -10.54 -5.76 -3.36
N LEU A 43 -9.45 -5.17 -2.85
CA LEU A 43 -8.40 -5.91 -2.15
C LEU A 43 -8.62 -5.88 -0.64
N ASP A 44 -8.28 -6.99 0.03
CA ASP A 44 -8.19 -7.02 1.48
C ASP A 44 -6.78 -6.60 1.96
N ALA A 45 -6.64 -6.40 3.27
CA ALA A 45 -5.37 -5.98 3.87
C ALA A 45 -4.23 -6.99 3.64
N ASN A 46 -4.53 -8.29 3.54
CA ASN A 46 -3.53 -9.32 3.29
C ASN A 46 -3.02 -9.26 1.85
N ALA A 47 -3.91 -9.13 0.87
CA ALA A 47 -3.53 -8.98 -0.53
C ALA A 47 -2.74 -7.69 -0.77
N LEU A 48 -3.11 -6.57 -0.13
CA LEU A 48 -2.33 -5.34 -0.16
C LEU A 48 -0.92 -5.54 0.43
N LYS A 49 -0.84 -6.24 1.57
CA LYS A 49 0.44 -6.58 2.20
C LYS A 49 1.30 -7.39 1.24
N ASP A 50 0.80 -8.51 0.73
CA ASP A 50 1.55 -9.39 -0.17
C ASP A 50 2.03 -8.66 -1.42
N LEU A 51 1.17 -7.82 -2.02
CA LEU A 51 1.52 -7.01 -3.19
C LEU A 51 2.63 -6.00 -2.87
N SER A 52 2.54 -5.31 -1.73
CA SER A 52 3.60 -4.39 -1.30
C SER A 52 4.94 -5.10 -1.09
N PHE A 53 4.95 -6.30 -0.48
CA PHE A 53 6.16 -7.12 -0.26
C PHE A 53 6.78 -7.59 -1.57
N GLN A 54 5.96 -8.03 -2.50
CA GLN A 54 6.44 -8.42 -3.82
C GLN A 54 7.06 -7.25 -4.60
N LEU A 55 6.47 -6.06 -4.52
CA LEU A 55 7.01 -4.86 -5.18
C LEU A 55 8.33 -4.42 -4.56
N LYS A 56 8.43 -4.40 -3.23
CA LYS A 56 9.69 -4.11 -2.51
C LYS A 56 10.80 -5.10 -2.88
N SER A 57 10.46 -6.38 -3.04
CA SER A 57 11.43 -7.39 -3.43
C SER A 57 11.97 -7.22 -4.86
N GLU A 58 11.23 -6.55 -5.74
CA GLU A 58 11.61 -6.37 -7.14
C GLU A 58 12.22 -5.00 -7.43
N VAL A 59 11.84 -3.98 -6.66
CA VAL A 59 12.27 -2.60 -6.84
C VAL A 59 13.00 -2.14 -5.60
N LYS A 60 14.30 -1.88 -5.74
CA LYS A 60 15.13 -1.36 -4.64
C LYS A 60 14.76 0.08 -4.32
N ASN A 61 15.00 0.49 -3.07
CA ASN A 61 14.70 1.84 -2.60
C ASN A 61 13.23 2.23 -2.89
N LEU A 62 12.30 1.28 -2.72
CA LEU A 62 10.88 1.52 -2.98
C LEU A 62 10.15 1.95 -1.72
N ILE A 63 9.31 2.97 -1.88
CA ILE A 63 8.27 3.38 -0.96
C ILE A 63 6.94 3.10 -1.64
N CYS A 64 6.16 2.20 -1.07
CA CYS A 64 4.92 1.72 -1.65
C CYS A 64 3.76 2.05 -0.71
N ILE A 65 2.83 2.88 -1.19
CA ILE A 65 1.62 3.31 -0.50
C ILE A 65 0.43 2.78 -1.29
N LEU A 66 -0.26 1.80 -0.74
CA LEU A 66 -1.40 1.18 -1.40
C LEU A 66 -2.66 1.35 -0.56
N GLY A 67 -3.70 1.86 -1.19
CA GLY A 67 -5.05 1.92 -0.63
C GLY A 67 -5.96 0.85 -1.25
N SER A 68 -6.96 0.41 -0.53
CA SER A 68 -8.06 -0.39 -1.07
C SER A 68 -9.38 0.00 -0.43
N SER A 69 -10.43 0.06 -1.24
CA SER A 69 -11.81 0.16 -0.80
C SER A 69 -12.53 -1.17 -1.05
N SER A 70 -13.12 -1.74 0.00
CA SER A 70 -13.95 -2.94 -0.08
C SER A 70 -15.29 -2.66 0.60
N GLY A 71 -16.30 -2.31 -0.21
CA GLY A 71 -17.60 -1.86 0.26
C GLY A 71 -17.48 -0.61 1.12
N SER A 72 -17.86 -0.71 2.40
CA SER A 72 -17.79 0.38 3.39
C SER A 72 -16.47 0.46 4.15
N LYS A 73 -15.51 -0.43 3.86
CA LYS A 73 -14.21 -0.47 4.55
C LYS A 73 -13.10 0.07 3.66
N ALA A 74 -12.23 0.86 4.28
CA ALA A 74 -10.99 1.34 3.72
C ALA A 74 -9.82 0.56 4.32
N SER A 75 -8.83 0.22 3.51
CA SER A 75 -7.56 -0.35 3.95
C SER A 75 -6.43 0.46 3.33
N LEU A 76 -5.39 0.71 4.10
CA LEU A 76 -4.19 1.42 3.68
C LEU A 76 -2.98 0.64 4.16
N SER A 77 -1.97 0.52 3.30
CA SER A 77 -0.71 -0.14 3.60
C SER A 77 0.42 0.74 3.11
N ILE A 78 1.41 0.98 3.97
CA ILE A 78 2.64 1.69 3.64
C ILE A 78 3.81 0.75 3.87
N MET A 79 4.60 0.54 2.83
CA MET A 79 5.88 -0.13 2.89
C MET A 79 6.98 0.85 2.51
N ILE A 80 8.06 0.83 3.28
CA ILE A 80 9.29 1.56 3.01
C ILE A 80 10.42 0.52 2.98
N ASP A 81 11.32 0.63 2.00
CA ASP A 81 12.53 -0.16 1.98
C ASP A 81 13.39 0.10 3.23
N ASP A 82 14.01 -0.94 3.80
CA ASP A 82 14.78 -0.82 5.05
C ASP A 82 15.95 0.16 4.88
N ALA A 83 16.58 0.21 3.70
CA ALA A 83 17.66 1.16 3.41
C ALA A 83 17.17 2.62 3.47
N ILE A 84 15.92 2.88 3.07
CA ILE A 84 15.31 4.22 3.16
C ILE A 84 14.91 4.55 4.60
N VAL A 85 14.33 3.58 5.32
CA VAL A 85 13.99 3.75 6.74
C VAL A 85 15.23 4.17 7.53
N GLU A 86 16.35 3.50 7.31
CA GLU A 86 17.60 3.77 8.02
C GLU A 86 18.24 5.10 7.57
N SER A 87 18.35 5.34 6.25
CA SER A 87 19.00 6.54 5.72
C SER A 87 18.23 7.84 5.99
N LYS A 88 16.90 7.81 5.91
CA LYS A 88 16.03 8.98 6.10
C LYS A 88 15.34 9.02 7.48
N LYS A 89 15.59 8.05 8.35
CA LYS A 89 14.93 7.89 9.67
C LYS A 89 13.40 7.95 9.60
N LEU A 90 12.83 7.43 8.51
CA LEU A 90 11.39 7.42 8.29
C LEU A 90 10.71 6.34 9.13
N ASN A 91 9.43 6.52 9.44
CA ASN A 91 8.64 5.55 10.18
C ASN A 91 7.26 5.37 9.56
N ALA A 92 7.07 4.28 8.82
CA ALA A 92 5.80 3.92 8.19
C ALA A 92 4.65 3.85 9.21
N GLY A 93 4.91 3.35 10.42
CA GLY A 93 3.93 3.28 11.50
C GLY A 93 3.44 4.64 11.98
N ALA A 94 4.33 5.63 12.06
CA ALA A 94 3.96 7.01 12.40
C ALA A 94 3.16 7.67 11.27
N ILE A 95 3.65 7.54 10.03
CA ILE A 95 3.01 8.10 8.84
C ILE A 95 1.60 7.55 8.66
N ILE A 96 1.43 6.23 8.78
CA ILE A 96 0.13 5.61 8.54
C ILE A 96 -0.89 5.97 9.61
N ARG A 97 -0.47 6.23 10.85
CA ARG A 97 -1.37 6.67 11.92
C ARG A 97 -1.98 8.03 11.62
N GLU A 98 -1.20 8.94 11.07
CA GLU A 98 -1.69 10.25 10.64
C GLU A 98 -2.58 10.13 9.39
N ALA A 99 -2.15 9.36 8.40
CA ALA A 99 -2.94 9.12 7.18
C ALA A 99 -4.27 8.39 7.46
N ALA A 100 -4.32 7.48 8.43
CA ALA A 100 -5.51 6.72 8.78
C ALA A 100 -6.67 7.59 9.31
N LYS A 101 -6.37 8.78 9.84
CA LYS A 101 -7.40 9.73 10.31
C LYS A 101 -8.33 10.16 9.17
N GLU A 102 -7.79 10.30 7.95
CA GLU A 102 -8.56 10.68 6.76
C GLU A 102 -9.63 9.65 6.39
N ILE A 103 -9.37 8.36 6.68
CA ILE A 103 -10.31 7.25 6.44
C ILE A 103 -11.15 6.90 7.68
N ASN A 104 -11.19 7.77 8.70
CA ASN A 104 -11.82 7.52 10.00
C ASN A 104 -11.41 6.15 10.57
N GLY A 105 -10.10 5.94 10.61
CA GLY A 105 -9.48 4.66 10.87
C GLY A 105 -8.31 4.76 11.84
N GLY A 106 -7.78 3.59 12.19
CA GLY A 106 -6.61 3.43 13.02
C GLY A 106 -5.58 2.55 12.32
N GLY A 107 -4.30 2.79 12.60
CA GLY A 107 -3.20 2.07 11.98
C GLY A 107 -2.06 1.76 12.94
N GLY A 108 -1.23 0.80 12.54
CA GLY A 108 -0.06 0.36 13.28
C GLY A 108 0.84 -0.55 12.46
N GLY A 109 2.07 -0.72 12.94
CA GLY A 109 3.07 -1.55 12.28
C GLY A 109 4.49 -1.21 12.70
N GLN A 110 5.44 -1.71 11.93
CA GLN A 110 6.87 -1.49 12.09
C GLN A 110 7.32 -0.27 11.28
N ALA A 111 8.55 0.19 11.49
CA ALA A 111 9.09 1.36 10.80
C ALA A 111 9.16 1.19 9.27
N PHE A 112 9.36 -0.04 8.79
CA PHE A 112 9.42 -0.38 7.37
C PHE A 112 8.07 -0.78 6.76
N PHE A 113 7.09 -1.15 7.58
CA PHE A 113 5.79 -1.61 7.09
C PHE A 113 4.69 -1.35 8.10
N ALA A 114 3.63 -0.69 7.66
CA ALA A 114 2.47 -0.43 8.50
C ALA A 114 1.17 -0.55 7.72
N THR A 115 0.10 -0.89 8.44
CA THR A 115 -1.24 -1.01 7.87
C THR A 115 -2.25 -0.22 8.70
N ALA A 116 -3.32 0.21 8.04
CA ALA A 116 -4.45 0.87 8.65
C ALA A 116 -5.76 0.41 8.04
N GLY A 117 -6.81 0.45 8.85
CA GLY A 117 -8.18 0.18 8.43
C GLY A 117 -9.09 1.31 8.87
N GLY A 118 -10.08 1.63 8.05
CA GLY A 118 -11.03 2.72 8.30
C GLY A 118 -12.43 2.42 7.77
N SER A 119 -13.37 3.26 8.20
CA SER A 119 -14.79 3.18 7.82
C SER A 119 -15.18 4.16 6.72
N LYS A 120 -14.24 5.00 6.25
CA LYS A 120 -14.47 6.03 5.24
C LYS A 120 -13.60 5.81 3.99
N PRO A 121 -14.02 4.96 3.05
CA PRO A 121 -13.27 4.71 1.80
C PRO A 121 -13.09 5.96 0.94
N GLU A 122 -14.01 6.92 1.02
CA GLU A 122 -13.92 8.21 0.34
C GLU A 122 -12.68 9.02 0.76
N GLY A 123 -12.17 8.78 1.98
CA GLY A 123 -10.96 9.41 2.48
C GLY A 123 -9.66 8.80 1.97
N LEU A 124 -9.69 7.70 1.20
CA LEU A 124 -8.48 7.00 0.76
C LEU A 124 -7.55 7.88 -0.07
N HIS A 125 -8.13 8.69 -0.96
CA HIS A 125 -7.33 9.60 -1.80
C HIS A 125 -6.58 10.63 -0.94
N ASN A 126 -7.28 11.22 0.04
CA ASN A 126 -6.67 12.14 1.00
C ASN A 126 -5.64 11.43 1.89
N ALA A 127 -5.91 10.21 2.34
CA ALA A 127 -5.00 9.42 3.16
C ALA A 127 -3.69 9.13 2.43
N ILE A 128 -3.76 8.72 1.16
CA ILE A 128 -2.57 8.47 0.34
C ILE A 128 -1.81 9.78 0.11
N LYS A 129 -2.50 10.86 -0.25
CA LYS A 129 -1.86 12.16 -0.43
C LYS A 129 -1.16 12.62 0.85
N LYS A 130 -1.81 12.48 2.00
CA LYS A 130 -1.26 12.80 3.31
C LYS A 130 -0.03 11.96 3.63
N ALA A 131 -0.07 10.66 3.33
CA ALA A 131 1.07 9.76 3.51
C ALA A 131 2.25 10.19 2.63
N VAL A 132 2.02 10.56 1.37
CA VAL A 132 3.06 11.08 0.48
C VAL A 132 3.65 12.38 1.01
N GLU A 133 2.81 13.32 1.45
CA GLU A 133 3.26 14.59 2.06
C GLU A 133 4.14 14.34 3.30
N LEU A 134 3.74 13.41 4.18
CA LEU A 134 4.48 13.10 5.41
C LEU A 134 5.82 12.40 5.18
N LEU A 135 6.07 11.87 3.99
CA LEU A 135 7.39 11.34 3.64
C LEU A 135 8.43 12.45 3.47
N ASN A 136 8.00 13.72 3.28
CA ASN A 136 8.87 14.88 3.10
C ASN A 136 9.99 14.63 2.07
N LEU A 137 9.64 14.01 0.94
CA LEU A 137 10.56 13.68 -0.16
C LEU A 137 10.55 14.79 -1.20
#